data_AF-A0A919IBC4-F1
#
_entry.id   AF-A0A919IBC4-F1
#
_cell.length_a   1.000
_cell.length_b   1.000
_cell.length_c   1.000
_cell.angle_alpha   90.00
_cell.angle_beta   90.00
_cell.angle_gamma   90.00
#
_symmetry.space_group_name_H-M   'P 1'
#
loop_
_entity.id
_entity.type
_entity.pdbx_description
1 polymer ?
#
loop_
_entity_poly.entity_id
_entity_poly.type
_entity_poly.pdbx_seq_one_letter_code
_entity_poly.pdbx_strand_id
1 'polypeptide(L)'
;MIEDLVRTAQERQADRAVPAERLLAALPQRAAGARRRRQFGVLGAAMAAAAVVVAVTVPVVALRGSVPEPAVVADAPSLSPGVLVTPTGAAQLGMIAIRYGPAWIPSGFSESIRQADSAGPSGQSLTRVWKKQAGAGDPWSGASIALTIRTEVVDPARTLDTSGQKVDINGAEGWFSPSRGDGKAALAWVAGYDTVLMISTSHVEVIAADLLRMARSVGPALALTSVPVLLGWLPDGWETGGVTISGPSAAAWRYEITAGRSPVASPGPEKSVADSSSVSVVVGTVTEAPAGGEKLTVRGRPARHPVRTDAAGHGLTYLVVDLGQGRVMTLTGEGITLGDLTRIAEQAALPPIGFTPKDLGWLDH
;
A
#
# COMPACT_ATOMS: atom_id res chain seq x y z
N MET A 1 44.70 -2.88 9.71
CA MET A 1 44.24 -1.58 9.17
C MET A 1 42.74 -1.34 9.41
N ILE A 2 41.85 -2.33 9.24
CA ILE A 2 40.41 -2.19 9.59
C ILE A 2 40.19 -2.13 11.11
N GLU A 3 40.93 -2.91 11.90
CA GLU A 3 40.79 -2.92 13.36
C GLU A 3 41.14 -1.59 14.04
N ASP A 4 42.06 -0.81 13.48
CA ASP A 4 42.40 0.52 14.00
C ASP A 4 41.29 1.54 13.70
N LEU A 5 40.64 1.45 12.53
CA LEU A 5 39.52 2.30 12.17
C LEU A 5 38.30 2.04 13.07
N VAL A 6 38.01 0.77 13.38
CA VAL A 6 36.93 0.41 14.30
C VAL A 6 37.22 0.93 15.71
N ARG A 7 38.47 0.79 16.17
CA ARG A 7 38.88 1.26 17.51
C ARG A 7 38.78 2.78 17.63
N THR A 8 39.28 3.54 16.65
CA THR A 8 39.17 5.01 16.64
C THR A 8 37.71 5.49 16.53
N ALA A 9 36.86 4.76 15.80
CA ALA A 9 35.44 5.08 15.72
C ALA A 9 34.72 4.85 17.07
N GLN A 10 35.03 3.76 17.76
CA GLN A 10 34.47 3.44 19.08
C GLN A 10 34.91 4.45 20.15
N GLU A 11 36.18 4.85 20.17
CA GLU A 11 36.71 5.87 21.09
C GLU A 11 36.02 7.23 20.87
N ARG A 12 35.87 7.67 19.61
CA ARG A 12 35.15 8.91 19.29
C ARG A 12 33.66 8.86 19.65
N GLN A 13 33.06 7.69 19.67
CA GLN A 13 31.65 7.52 20.03
C GLN A 13 31.47 7.48 21.55
N ALA A 14 32.43 6.92 22.29
CA ALA A 14 32.47 6.97 23.75
C ALA A 14 32.67 8.41 24.27
N ASP A 15 33.55 9.19 23.65
CA ASP A 15 33.80 10.60 24.03
C ASP A 15 32.61 11.52 23.76
N ARG A 16 31.69 11.12 22.87
CA ARG A 16 30.46 11.87 22.55
C ARG A 16 29.24 11.45 23.36
N ALA A 17 29.34 10.41 24.17
CA ALA A 17 28.23 9.96 24.99
C ALA A 17 27.94 11.01 26.07
N VAL A 18 26.69 11.51 26.10
CA VAL A 18 26.25 12.47 27.12
C VAL A 18 26.28 11.78 28.48
N PRO A 19 26.89 12.38 29.53
CA PRO A 19 26.99 11.77 30.85
C PRO A 19 25.62 11.34 31.39
N ALA A 20 25.53 10.09 31.87
CA ALA A 20 24.27 9.49 32.34
C ALA A 20 23.57 10.31 33.43
N GLU A 21 24.36 11.00 34.27
CA GLU A 21 23.89 11.91 35.31
C GLU A 21 23.07 13.09 34.74
N ARG A 22 23.44 13.59 33.56
CA ARG A 22 22.75 14.68 32.87
C ARG A 22 21.40 14.24 32.32
N LEU A 23 21.29 12.98 31.89
CA LEU A 23 20.03 12.38 31.45
C LEU A 23 19.10 12.10 32.63
N LEU A 24 19.63 11.60 33.75
CA LEU A 24 18.86 11.34 34.97
C LEU A 24 18.34 12.63 35.62
N ALA A 25 19.13 13.71 35.61
CA ALA A 25 18.72 15.02 36.14
C ALA A 25 17.61 15.69 35.30
N ALA A 26 17.46 15.33 34.02
CA ALA A 26 16.44 15.91 33.13
C ALA A 26 15.06 15.23 33.23
N LEU A 27 14.98 14.04 33.82
CA LEU A 27 13.74 13.26 33.93
C LEU A 27 12.67 13.91 34.85
N PRO A 28 12.99 14.47 36.03
CA PRO A 28 11.98 15.04 36.94
C PRO A 28 11.31 16.30 36.39
N GLN A 29 12.05 17.12 35.64
CA GLN A 29 11.51 18.37 35.06
C GLN A 29 10.50 18.11 33.94
N ARG A 30 10.71 17.05 33.14
CA ARG A 30 9.74 16.63 32.10
C ARG A 30 8.48 16.00 32.68
N ALA A 31 8.60 15.24 33.78
CA ALA A 31 7.45 14.66 34.47
C ALA A 31 6.54 15.71 35.14
N ALA A 32 7.12 16.79 35.69
CA ALA A 32 6.36 17.87 36.32
C ALA A 32 5.56 18.73 35.31
N GLY A 33 6.11 18.98 34.10
CA GLY A 33 5.43 19.74 33.04
C GLY A 33 4.20 19.04 32.46
N ALA A 34 4.25 17.71 32.34
CA ALA A 34 3.13 16.91 31.83
C ALA A 34 1.92 16.90 32.77
N ARG A 35 2.15 16.97 34.09
CA ARG A 35 1.08 16.95 35.11
C ARG A 35 0.30 18.28 35.16
N ARG A 36 0.96 19.43 34.98
CA ARG A 36 0.30 20.75 34.92
C ARG A 36 -0.62 20.91 33.71
N ARG A 37 -0.24 20.38 32.53
CA ARG A 37 -1.10 20.45 31.32
C ARG A 37 -2.40 19.66 31.46
N ARG A 38 -2.40 18.56 32.22
CA ARG A 38 -3.61 17.77 32.50
C ARG A 38 -4.62 18.48 33.40
N GLN A 39 -4.17 19.35 34.31
CA GLN A 39 -5.06 20.01 35.27
C GLN A 39 -5.84 21.19 34.66
N PHE A 40 -5.31 21.85 33.63
CA PHE A 40 -6.00 22.96 32.95
C PHE A 40 -6.94 22.52 31.81
N GLY A 41 -6.91 21.25 31.39
CA GLY A 41 -7.76 20.73 30.30
C GLY A 41 -9.15 20.23 30.73
N VAL A 42 -9.46 20.18 32.02
CA VAL A 42 -10.69 19.55 32.55
C VAL A 42 -11.81 20.56 32.88
N LEU A 43 -11.53 21.87 32.87
CA LEU A 43 -12.50 22.92 33.24
C LEU A 43 -13.28 23.54 32.06
N GLY A 44 -13.11 23.03 30.83
CA GLY A 44 -13.71 23.61 29.62
C GLY A 44 -14.79 22.77 28.93
N ALA A 45 -15.38 21.78 29.61
CA ALA A 45 -16.34 20.84 29.01
C ALA A 45 -17.69 20.83 29.75
N ALA A 46 -18.26 22.01 29.98
CA ALA A 46 -19.65 22.15 30.43
C ALA A 46 -20.24 23.41 29.81
N MET A 47 -20.74 23.31 28.57
CA MET A 47 -21.81 24.15 27.98
C MET A 47 -21.94 23.85 26.49
N ALA A 48 -22.96 23.06 26.12
CA ALA A 48 -23.82 23.24 24.93
C ALA A 48 -24.54 21.93 24.62
N ALA A 49 -25.55 21.61 25.43
CA ALA A 49 -26.66 20.78 25.00
C ALA A 49 -27.76 21.73 24.50
N ALA A 50 -28.11 21.68 23.22
CA ALA A 50 -29.39 22.16 22.71
C ALA A 50 -29.74 21.49 21.36
N ALA A 51 -30.91 20.87 21.37
CA ALA A 51 -31.72 20.24 20.34
C ALA A 51 -31.62 20.77 18.89
N VAL A 52 -31.82 19.86 17.92
CA VAL A 52 -32.99 19.86 17.01
C VAL A 52 -33.24 18.42 16.52
N VAL A 53 -34.47 17.93 16.73
CA VAL A 53 -35.04 16.73 16.09
C VAL A 53 -35.77 17.19 14.84
N VAL A 54 -35.42 16.65 13.67
CA VAL A 54 -36.31 16.66 12.50
C VAL A 54 -36.38 15.24 11.95
N ALA A 55 -37.52 14.60 12.15
CA ALA A 55 -37.90 13.37 11.46
C ALA A 55 -38.41 13.72 10.07
N VAL A 56 -37.76 13.23 9.02
CA VAL A 56 -38.30 13.25 7.65
C VAL A 56 -38.70 11.82 7.30
N THR A 57 -40.00 11.56 7.38
CA THR A 57 -40.65 10.39 6.80
C THR A 57 -40.70 10.56 5.28
N VAL A 58 -40.04 9.68 4.54
CA VAL A 58 -40.18 9.59 3.08
C VAL A 58 -41.15 8.45 2.75
N PRO A 59 -42.23 8.68 1.99
CA PRO A 59 -43.11 7.62 1.54
C PRO A 59 -42.44 6.82 0.40
N VAL A 60 -42.23 5.53 0.64
CA VAL A 60 -41.84 4.58 -0.42
C VAL A 60 -43.07 4.24 -1.24
N VAL A 61 -43.22 4.88 -2.40
CA VAL A 61 -44.19 4.47 -3.42
C VAL A 61 -43.62 3.23 -4.13
N ALA A 62 -44.30 2.11 -3.92
CA ALA A 62 -44.04 0.85 -4.61
C ALA A 62 -44.48 0.94 -6.07
N LEU A 63 -43.51 0.95 -7.00
CA LEU A 63 -43.77 0.66 -8.41
C LEU A 63 -43.63 -0.83 -8.65
N ARG A 64 -44.78 -1.52 -8.70
CA ARG A 64 -44.93 -2.83 -9.34
C ARG A 64 -44.78 -2.63 -10.86
N GLY A 65 -43.68 -3.13 -11.42
CA GLY A 65 -43.44 -3.20 -12.85
C GLY A 65 -43.14 -4.64 -13.25
N SER A 66 -44.05 -5.19 -14.07
CA SER A 66 -44.10 -6.49 -14.73
C SER A 66 -42.76 -7.08 -15.20
N VAL A 67 -42.56 -8.36 -14.87
CA VAL A 67 -41.55 -9.29 -15.40
C VAL A 67 -41.85 -9.60 -16.88
N PRO A 68 -40.91 -9.39 -17.82
CA PRO A 68 -40.94 -10.02 -19.13
C PRO A 68 -40.12 -11.32 -19.11
N GLU A 69 -40.77 -12.38 -19.57
CA GLU A 69 -40.25 -13.72 -19.84
C GLU A 69 -39.10 -13.69 -20.85
N PRO A 70 -37.97 -14.40 -20.63
CA PRO A 70 -36.92 -14.49 -21.62
C PRO A 70 -37.23 -15.56 -22.68
N ALA A 71 -37.32 -15.10 -23.93
CA ALA A 71 -37.37 -15.94 -25.12
C ALA A 71 -36.04 -16.70 -25.34
N VAL A 72 -36.18 -18.00 -25.65
CA VAL A 72 -35.11 -18.90 -26.06
C VAL A 72 -34.61 -18.49 -27.45
N VAL A 73 -33.32 -18.13 -27.55
CA VAL A 73 -32.65 -17.86 -28.84
C VAL A 73 -31.54 -18.89 -29.06
N ALA A 74 -31.50 -19.35 -30.31
CA ALA A 74 -30.85 -20.54 -30.84
C ALA A 74 -29.31 -20.54 -30.84
N ASP A 75 -28.78 -21.76 -30.98
CA ASP A 75 -27.39 -22.17 -31.16
C ASP A 75 -26.59 -21.32 -32.16
N ALA A 76 -25.36 -20.99 -31.76
CA ALA A 76 -24.30 -20.48 -32.61
C ALA A 76 -23.07 -21.40 -32.54
N PRO A 77 -22.24 -21.50 -33.60
CA PRO A 77 -21.41 -22.66 -33.88
C PRO A 77 -20.15 -22.76 -33.01
N SER A 78 -19.78 -24.01 -32.74
CA SER A 78 -18.57 -24.44 -32.04
C SER A 78 -17.31 -23.97 -32.77
N LEU A 79 -16.50 -23.15 -32.09
CA LEU A 79 -15.12 -22.85 -32.46
C LEU A 79 -14.19 -23.70 -31.58
N SER A 80 -13.39 -24.53 -32.23
CA SER A 80 -12.35 -25.36 -31.61
C SER A 80 -11.38 -24.51 -30.76
N PRO A 81 -11.10 -24.88 -29.51
CA PRO A 81 -10.09 -24.19 -28.72
C PRO A 81 -8.70 -24.50 -29.24
N GLY A 82 -8.03 -23.49 -29.79
CA GLY A 82 -6.59 -23.49 -29.98
C GLY A 82 -5.90 -23.64 -28.62
N VAL A 83 -4.94 -24.56 -28.55
CA VAL A 83 -4.14 -24.84 -27.35
C VAL A 83 -3.39 -23.57 -26.93
N LEU A 84 -3.92 -22.90 -25.92
CA LEU A 84 -3.25 -21.83 -25.18
C LEU A 84 -2.14 -22.47 -24.35
N VAL A 85 -0.90 -22.33 -24.81
CA VAL A 85 0.29 -22.61 -23.99
C VAL A 85 0.25 -21.66 -22.80
N THR A 86 -0.13 -22.18 -21.64
CA THR A 86 -0.17 -21.41 -20.39
C THR A 86 1.27 -21.25 -19.91
N PRO A 87 1.81 -20.03 -19.78
CA PRO A 87 3.14 -19.84 -19.22
C PRO A 87 3.14 -20.27 -17.75
N THR A 88 3.71 -21.42 -17.48
CA THR A 88 3.94 -21.97 -16.14
C THR A 88 5.04 -21.16 -15.47
N GLY A 89 4.73 -20.39 -14.42
CA GLY A 89 5.78 -19.93 -13.50
C GLY A 89 5.61 -18.58 -12.80
N ALA A 90 4.72 -17.69 -13.24
CA ALA A 90 4.50 -16.42 -12.55
C ALA A 90 3.02 -16.30 -12.15
N ALA A 91 2.74 -16.20 -10.84
CA ALA A 91 1.41 -15.90 -10.33
C ALA A 91 0.97 -14.54 -10.90
N GLN A 92 0.16 -14.57 -11.95
CA GLN A 92 -0.40 -13.36 -12.54
C GLN A 92 -1.49 -12.84 -11.62
N LEU A 93 -1.19 -11.77 -10.88
CA LEU A 93 -2.22 -10.89 -10.34
C LEU A 93 -2.89 -10.21 -11.55
N GLY A 94 -3.80 -10.89 -12.25
CA GLY A 94 -4.45 -10.32 -13.44
C GLY A 94 -5.54 -9.31 -13.09
N MET A 95 -6.26 -9.56 -12.00
CA MET A 95 -7.31 -8.69 -11.46
C MET A 95 -7.31 -8.78 -9.94
N ILE A 96 -7.49 -7.64 -9.26
CA ILE A 96 -7.60 -7.56 -7.81
C ILE A 96 -9.02 -7.19 -7.43
N ALA A 97 -9.68 -8.04 -6.65
CA ALA A 97 -10.98 -7.72 -6.09
C ALA A 97 -10.85 -6.68 -4.97
N ILE A 98 -11.57 -5.56 -5.08
CA ILE A 98 -11.52 -4.51 -4.05
C ILE A 98 -12.19 -4.98 -2.75
N ARG A 99 -13.26 -5.77 -2.88
CA ARG A 99 -14.05 -6.41 -1.81
C ARG A 99 -14.75 -5.44 -0.84
N TYR A 100 -14.08 -4.41 -0.34
CA TYR A 100 -14.60 -3.44 0.61
C TYR A 100 -14.22 -2.01 0.25
N GLY A 101 -15.13 -1.08 0.54
CA GLY A 101 -14.87 0.34 0.35
C GLY A 101 -15.72 1.23 1.26
N PRO A 102 -15.19 2.38 1.69
CA PRO A 102 -15.97 3.37 2.42
C PRO A 102 -16.93 4.09 1.46
N ALA A 103 -18.20 4.20 1.85
CA ALA A 103 -19.16 5.08 1.17
C ALA A 103 -18.99 6.55 1.59
N TRP A 104 -18.25 6.82 2.68
CA TRP A 104 -17.93 8.16 3.16
C TRP A 104 -16.46 8.25 3.58
N ILE A 105 -15.81 9.33 3.16
CA ILE A 105 -14.46 9.70 3.58
C ILE A 105 -14.44 11.15 4.09
N PRO A 106 -13.51 11.53 4.98
CA PRO A 106 -13.37 12.91 5.41
C PRO A 106 -13.13 13.86 4.22
N SER A 107 -13.67 15.08 4.30
CA SER A 107 -13.59 16.03 3.19
C SER A 107 -12.15 16.43 2.85
N GLY A 108 -11.91 16.65 1.57
CA GLY A 108 -10.60 17.02 1.03
C GLY A 108 -9.61 15.87 0.94
N PHE A 109 -10.02 14.64 1.25
CA PHE A 109 -9.25 13.44 0.95
C PHE A 109 -9.75 12.80 -0.33
N SER A 110 -8.83 12.32 -1.17
CA SER A 110 -9.14 11.50 -2.33
C SER A 110 -8.22 10.28 -2.39
N GLU A 111 -8.69 9.22 -3.03
CA GLU A 111 -7.94 7.96 -3.12
C GLU A 111 -6.73 8.18 -4.04
N SER A 112 -5.52 7.92 -3.54
CA SER A 112 -4.28 8.16 -4.30
C SER A 112 -3.43 6.92 -4.48
N ILE A 113 -3.65 5.86 -3.68
CA ILE A 113 -2.90 4.61 -3.74
C ILE A 113 -3.83 3.41 -3.56
N ARG A 114 -3.61 2.38 -4.36
CA ARG A 114 -4.07 1.01 -4.14
C ARG A 114 -2.86 0.08 -4.16
N GLN A 115 -2.69 -0.72 -3.12
CA GLN A 115 -1.65 -1.74 -3.03
C GLN A 115 -2.30 -3.10 -2.76
N ALA A 116 -1.94 -4.11 -3.51
CA ALA A 116 -2.27 -5.49 -3.18
C ALA A 116 -0.99 -6.28 -2.99
N ASP A 117 -0.89 -6.97 -1.87
CA ASP A 117 0.21 -7.89 -1.59
C ASP A 117 -0.28 -9.32 -1.80
N SER A 118 0.63 -10.16 -2.32
CA SER A 118 0.43 -11.60 -2.38
C SER A 118 0.16 -12.17 -0.98
N ALA A 119 -0.55 -13.29 -0.93
CA ALA A 119 -0.92 -13.90 0.34
C ALA A 119 0.32 -14.32 1.14
N GLY A 120 0.62 -13.56 2.19
CA GLY A 120 1.55 -14.00 3.22
C GLY A 120 0.87 -14.99 4.18
N PRO A 121 1.53 -15.40 5.27
CA PRO A 121 0.90 -16.21 6.32
C PRO A 121 -0.32 -15.52 6.97
N SER A 122 -0.49 -14.22 6.76
CA SER A 122 -1.64 -13.41 7.19
C SER A 122 -2.74 -13.27 6.12
N GLY A 123 -2.68 -14.04 5.03
CA GLY A 123 -3.61 -13.96 3.90
C GLY A 123 -3.29 -12.83 2.92
N GLN A 124 -4.12 -12.69 1.89
CA GLN A 124 -4.03 -11.62 0.91
C GLN A 124 -4.40 -10.28 1.57
N SER A 125 -3.62 -9.22 1.29
CA SER A 125 -3.95 -7.86 1.73
C SER A 125 -4.15 -6.90 0.57
N LEU A 126 -5.18 -6.06 0.69
CA LEU A 126 -5.41 -4.89 -0.13
C LEU A 126 -5.40 -3.66 0.76
N THR A 127 -4.56 -2.68 0.44
CA THR A 127 -4.53 -1.39 1.11
C THR A 127 -4.95 -0.30 0.13
N ARG A 128 -5.90 0.53 0.56
CA ARG A 128 -6.35 1.74 -0.15
C ARG A 128 -5.98 2.95 0.68
N VAL A 129 -5.42 3.98 0.06
CA VAL A 129 -4.95 5.17 0.77
C VAL A 129 -5.57 6.41 0.20
N TRP A 130 -6.09 7.25 1.10
CA TRP A 130 -6.58 8.58 0.78
C TRP A 130 -5.64 9.64 1.31
N LYS A 131 -5.36 10.65 0.49
CA LYS A 131 -4.49 11.79 0.83
C LYS A 131 -5.20 13.10 0.50
N LYS A 132 -4.81 14.18 1.18
CA LYS A 132 -5.24 15.54 0.79
C LYS A 132 -4.44 16.08 -0.39
N GLN A 133 -3.17 15.70 -0.46
CA GLN A 133 -2.24 16.10 -1.50
C GLN A 133 -1.33 14.90 -1.78
N ALA A 134 -1.41 14.36 -2.99
CA ALA A 134 -0.47 13.36 -3.46
C ALA A 134 0.69 14.06 -4.18
N GLY A 135 1.92 13.79 -3.75
CA GLY A 135 3.12 14.29 -4.43
C GLY A 135 3.38 13.55 -5.74
N ALA A 136 4.14 14.18 -6.64
CA ALA A 136 4.68 13.49 -7.80
C ALA A 136 5.60 12.35 -7.32
N GLY A 137 5.29 11.11 -7.71
CA GLY A 137 6.06 9.94 -7.33
C GLY A 137 5.84 9.46 -5.89
N ASP A 138 4.86 9.97 -5.14
CA ASP A 138 4.69 9.62 -3.72
C ASP A 138 3.85 8.33 -3.49
N PRO A 139 4.46 7.20 -3.04
CA PRO A 139 3.72 5.99 -2.76
C PRO A 139 3.21 5.91 -1.31
N TRP A 140 3.78 6.63 -0.32
CA TRP A 140 3.44 6.43 1.11
C TRP A 140 3.74 7.62 2.04
N SER A 141 4.42 8.65 1.56
CA SER A 141 4.77 9.81 2.38
C SER A 141 3.56 10.72 2.64
N GLY A 142 3.70 11.58 3.65
CA GLY A 142 2.71 12.60 3.97
C GLY A 142 1.48 12.12 4.74
N ALA A 143 0.57 13.06 4.94
CA ALA A 143 -0.68 12.90 5.67
C ALA A 143 -1.64 11.98 4.90
N SER A 144 -2.06 10.88 5.52
CA SER A 144 -2.89 9.87 4.88
C SER A 144 -3.84 9.13 5.82
N ILE A 145 -4.92 8.61 5.24
CA ILE A 145 -5.80 7.62 5.85
C ILE A 145 -5.70 6.37 4.98
N ALA A 146 -5.50 5.20 5.58
CA ALA A 146 -5.42 3.94 4.88
C ALA A 146 -6.49 2.97 5.37
N LEU A 147 -7.14 2.24 4.45
CA LEU A 147 -7.98 1.09 4.72
C LEU A 147 -7.23 -0.14 4.24
N THR A 148 -6.84 -1.00 5.17
CA THR A 148 -6.27 -2.32 4.89
C THR A 148 -7.35 -3.38 5.06
N ILE A 149 -7.48 -4.22 4.05
CA ILE A 149 -8.41 -5.33 3.96
C ILE A 149 -7.56 -6.59 3.91
N ARG A 150 -7.68 -7.45 4.92
CA ARG A 150 -7.05 -8.77 4.94
C ARG A 150 -8.12 -9.83 4.79
N THR A 151 -7.98 -10.71 3.80
CA THR A 151 -8.88 -11.83 3.57
C THR A 151 -8.17 -13.16 3.75
N GLU A 152 -8.94 -14.24 3.87
CA GLU A 152 -8.39 -15.58 4.09
C GLU A 152 -7.59 -15.68 5.40
N VAL A 153 -7.97 -14.86 6.39
CA VAL A 153 -7.35 -14.86 7.71
C VAL A 153 -7.86 -16.06 8.50
N VAL A 154 -6.99 -17.02 8.79
CA VAL A 154 -7.34 -18.27 9.50
C VAL A 154 -7.91 -18.02 10.88
N ASP A 155 -7.34 -17.06 11.62
CA ASP A 155 -7.82 -16.64 12.94
C ASP A 155 -7.90 -15.09 12.98
N PRO A 156 -9.05 -14.51 12.57
CA PRO A 156 -9.25 -13.07 12.57
C PRO A 156 -9.07 -12.44 13.95
N ALA A 157 -9.48 -13.15 15.01
CA ALA A 157 -9.43 -12.65 16.37
C ALA A 157 -7.98 -12.47 16.85
N ARG A 158 -7.07 -13.39 16.49
CA ARG A 158 -5.62 -13.25 16.78
C ARG A 158 -4.92 -12.16 15.99
N THR A 159 -5.49 -11.73 14.87
CA THR A 159 -4.90 -10.71 14.00
C THR A 159 -5.22 -9.29 14.48
N LEU A 160 -6.26 -9.11 15.29
CA LEU A 160 -6.68 -7.82 15.82
C LEU A 160 -5.79 -7.38 17.00
N ASP A 161 -5.34 -6.12 16.96
CA ASP A 161 -4.82 -5.45 18.15
C ASP A 161 -5.96 -5.05 19.07
N THR A 162 -6.13 -5.78 20.18
CA THR A 162 -7.17 -5.52 21.19
C THR A 162 -6.68 -4.67 22.36
N SER A 163 -5.54 -3.98 22.24
CA SER A 163 -5.00 -3.12 23.30
C SER A 163 -5.67 -1.74 23.39
N GLY A 164 -6.53 -1.42 22.42
CA GLY A 164 -7.27 -0.16 22.32
C GLY A 164 -8.58 -0.12 23.10
N GLN A 165 -9.40 0.90 22.81
CA GLN A 165 -10.76 1.03 23.30
C GLN A 165 -11.72 0.22 22.42
N LYS A 166 -12.55 -0.63 23.05
CA LYS A 166 -13.63 -1.34 22.37
C LYS A 166 -14.70 -0.38 21.84
N VAL A 167 -15.13 -0.57 20.59
CA VAL A 167 -16.11 0.27 19.89
C VAL A 167 -17.06 -0.59 19.04
N ASP A 168 -18.21 -0.02 18.68
CA ASP A 168 -19.19 -0.65 17.79
C ASP A 168 -19.10 -0.07 16.36
N ILE A 169 -19.06 -0.96 15.37
CA ILE A 169 -19.03 -0.67 13.94
C ILE A 169 -20.17 -1.43 13.27
N ASN A 170 -21.37 -0.82 13.28
CA ASN A 170 -22.59 -1.41 12.70
C ASN A 170 -22.94 -2.78 13.30
N GLY A 171 -22.81 -2.94 14.62
CA GLY A 171 -23.04 -4.22 15.31
C GLY A 171 -21.82 -5.15 15.34
N ALA A 172 -20.75 -4.84 14.60
CA ALA A 172 -19.48 -5.54 14.71
C ALA A 172 -18.62 -4.91 15.81
N GLU A 173 -18.01 -5.77 16.64
CA GLU A 173 -17.05 -5.35 17.64
C GLU A 173 -15.72 -4.95 16.98
N GLY A 174 -15.24 -3.75 17.32
CA GLY A 174 -13.95 -3.23 16.86
C GLY A 174 -13.11 -2.66 18.00
N TRP A 175 -11.85 -2.36 17.68
CA TRP A 175 -10.86 -1.84 18.61
C TRP A 175 -10.21 -0.57 18.06
N PHE A 176 -10.35 0.52 18.80
CA PHE A 176 -9.80 1.83 18.49
C PHE A 176 -8.54 2.10 19.31
N SER A 177 -7.41 2.25 18.64
CA SER A 177 -6.13 2.64 19.23
C SER A 177 -5.87 4.13 18.93
N PRO A 178 -5.98 5.04 19.92
CA PRO A 178 -5.75 6.45 19.70
C PRO A 178 -4.26 6.75 19.45
N SER A 179 -3.98 7.88 18.80
CA SER A 179 -2.62 8.39 18.61
C SER A 179 -1.90 8.58 19.94
N ARG A 180 -0.71 7.96 20.08
CA ARG A 180 0.15 8.06 21.26
C ARG A 180 1.32 9.03 21.05
N GLY A 181 1.07 10.10 20.31
CA GLY A 181 2.05 11.16 20.02
C GLY A 181 2.92 10.94 18.79
N ASP A 182 2.77 9.79 18.12
CA ASP A 182 3.37 9.48 16.82
C ASP A 182 2.48 9.89 15.63
N GLY A 183 1.29 10.43 15.91
CA GLY A 183 0.33 10.86 14.90
C GLY A 183 -0.41 9.71 14.21
N LYS A 184 -0.36 8.49 14.78
CA LYS A 184 -1.01 7.30 14.22
C LYS A 184 -2.17 6.85 15.08
N ALA A 185 -3.38 6.95 14.57
CA ALA A 185 -4.55 6.29 15.15
C ALA A 185 -4.91 5.08 14.27
N ALA A 186 -5.47 4.04 14.88
CA ALA A 186 -5.92 2.85 14.17
C ALA A 186 -7.27 2.37 14.71
N LEU A 187 -8.05 1.75 13.84
CA LEU A 187 -9.33 1.14 14.15
C LEU A 187 -9.44 -0.16 13.36
N ALA A 188 -9.62 -1.29 14.05
CA ALA A 188 -9.71 -2.59 13.39
C ALA A 188 -10.91 -3.41 13.87
N TRP A 189 -11.50 -4.22 12.97
CA TRP A 189 -12.63 -5.10 13.27
C TRP A 189 -12.70 -6.28 12.31
N VAL A 190 -13.46 -7.30 12.72
CA VAL A 190 -13.78 -8.45 11.87
C VAL A 190 -15.05 -8.15 11.07
N ALA A 191 -14.98 -8.21 9.74
CA ALA A 191 -16.11 -7.90 8.85
C ALA A 191 -16.81 -9.14 8.26
N GLY A 192 -16.26 -10.33 8.51
CA GLY A 192 -16.74 -11.63 8.05
C GLY A 192 -15.97 -12.77 8.70
N TYR A 193 -16.23 -14.03 8.31
CA TYR A 193 -15.59 -15.18 8.97
C TYR A 193 -14.06 -15.24 8.81
N ASP A 194 -13.52 -14.62 7.77
CA ASP A 194 -12.11 -14.71 7.36
C ASP A 194 -11.51 -13.34 7.00
N THR A 195 -12.21 -12.25 7.33
CA THR A 195 -11.88 -10.91 6.86
C THR A 195 -11.69 -9.93 8.01
N VAL A 196 -10.51 -9.33 8.05
CA VAL A 196 -10.14 -8.26 9.01
C VAL A 196 -9.99 -6.95 8.25
N LEU A 197 -10.67 -5.91 8.74
CA LEU A 197 -10.56 -4.55 8.23
C LEU A 197 -9.81 -3.70 9.24
N MET A 198 -8.96 -2.80 8.75
CA MET A 198 -8.23 -1.84 9.56
C MET A 198 -8.20 -0.48 8.86
N ILE A 199 -8.62 0.56 9.56
CA ILE A 199 -8.39 1.94 9.17
C ILE A 199 -7.25 2.49 10.01
N SER A 200 -6.24 3.10 9.39
CA SER A 200 -5.13 3.75 10.09
C SER A 200 -4.87 5.15 9.54
N THR A 201 -4.41 6.06 10.40
CA THR A 201 -3.92 7.38 10.00
C THR A 201 -2.40 7.45 10.08
N SER A 202 -1.80 8.26 9.23
CA SER A 202 -0.38 8.60 9.30
C SER A 202 -0.21 10.09 9.04
N HIS A 203 0.54 10.78 9.91
CA HIS A 203 0.85 12.21 9.80
C HIS A 203 -0.38 13.12 9.61
N VAL A 204 -1.55 12.72 10.10
CA VAL A 204 -2.79 13.48 10.02
C VAL A 204 -3.56 13.36 11.34
N GLU A 205 -4.01 14.50 11.86
CA GLU A 205 -5.06 14.51 12.88
C GLU A 205 -6.41 14.29 12.22
N VAL A 206 -6.99 13.12 12.48
CA VAL A 206 -8.41 12.83 12.24
C VAL A 206 -9.03 12.57 13.60
N ILE A 207 -10.11 13.28 13.91
CA ILE A 207 -10.81 13.07 15.17
C ILE A 207 -11.41 11.65 15.19
N ALA A 208 -11.47 11.02 16.37
CA ALA A 208 -11.96 9.65 16.52
C ALA A 208 -13.38 9.46 15.92
N ALA A 209 -14.23 10.48 16.01
CA ALA A 209 -15.57 10.48 15.44
C ALA A 209 -15.57 10.28 13.91
N ASP A 210 -14.62 10.88 13.19
CA ASP A 210 -14.52 10.75 11.74
C ASP A 210 -13.97 9.40 11.33
N LEU A 211 -12.99 8.84 12.07
CA LEU A 211 -12.52 7.48 11.81
C LEU A 211 -13.62 6.45 12.03
N LEU A 212 -14.41 6.59 13.10
CA LEU A 212 -15.57 5.73 13.35
C LEU A 212 -16.65 5.90 12.29
N ARG A 213 -16.90 7.13 11.83
CA ARG A 213 -17.85 7.39 10.75
C ARG A 213 -17.40 6.75 9.44
N MET A 214 -16.12 6.86 9.08
CA MET A 214 -15.55 6.20 7.91
C MET A 214 -15.69 4.68 8.02
N ALA A 215 -15.33 4.09 9.16
CA ALA A 215 -15.45 2.65 9.40
C ALA A 215 -16.89 2.13 9.25
N ARG A 216 -17.86 2.84 9.83
CA ARG A 216 -19.29 2.51 9.70
C ARG A 216 -19.83 2.70 8.29
N SER A 217 -19.13 3.44 7.44
CA SER A 217 -19.49 3.56 6.02
C SER A 217 -18.85 2.47 5.14
N VAL A 218 -17.94 1.66 5.69
CA VAL A 218 -17.31 0.59 4.92
C VAL A 218 -18.31 -0.53 4.69
N GLY A 219 -18.52 -0.87 3.42
CA GLY A 219 -19.35 -1.98 2.99
C GLY A 219 -18.72 -2.76 1.83
N PRO A 220 -19.36 -3.84 1.39
CA PRO A 220 -18.91 -4.62 0.24
C PRO A 220 -18.80 -3.76 -1.03
N ALA A 221 -17.76 -4.01 -1.82
CA ALA A 221 -17.49 -3.36 -3.09
C ALA A 221 -17.19 -4.43 -4.16
N LEU A 222 -17.96 -4.41 -5.26
CA LEU A 222 -17.83 -5.38 -6.37
C LEU A 222 -16.81 -4.96 -7.42
N ALA A 223 -16.10 -3.86 -7.20
CA ALA A 223 -15.13 -3.34 -8.15
C ALA A 223 -13.89 -4.25 -8.24
N LEU A 224 -13.39 -4.41 -9.47
CA LEU A 224 -12.11 -5.03 -9.76
C LEU A 224 -11.11 -3.93 -10.14
N THR A 225 -9.84 -4.15 -9.83
CA THR A 225 -8.74 -3.31 -10.32
C THR A 225 -7.91 -4.15 -11.27
N SER A 226 -7.82 -3.71 -12.53
CA SER A 226 -6.91 -4.33 -13.50
C SER A 226 -5.45 -4.05 -13.16
N VAL A 227 -4.62 -5.04 -13.44
CA VAL A 227 -3.18 -4.95 -13.23
C VAL A 227 -2.53 -4.64 -14.57
N PRO A 228 -2.02 -3.41 -14.78
CA PRO A 228 -1.66 -2.94 -16.11
C PRO A 228 -0.40 -3.58 -16.67
N VAL A 229 0.48 -4.12 -15.82
CA VAL A 229 1.72 -4.77 -16.25
C VAL A 229 1.80 -6.17 -15.66
N LEU A 230 2.17 -7.14 -16.49
CA LEU A 230 2.43 -8.50 -16.07
C LEU A 230 3.88 -8.86 -16.38
N LEU A 231 4.57 -9.50 -15.43
CA LEU A 231 5.93 -9.99 -15.65
C LEU A 231 5.85 -11.40 -16.25
N GLY A 232 6.21 -11.55 -17.53
CA GLY A 232 6.21 -12.84 -18.21
C GLY A 232 7.37 -13.76 -17.83
N TRP A 233 8.36 -13.23 -17.10
CA TRP A 233 9.50 -14.00 -16.59
C TRP A 233 10.05 -13.37 -15.32
N LEU A 234 10.48 -14.22 -14.38
CA LEU A 234 11.25 -13.90 -13.19
C LEU A 234 12.35 -14.97 -13.02
N PRO A 235 13.46 -14.66 -12.31
CA PRO A 235 14.46 -15.67 -11.97
C PRO A 235 13.88 -16.84 -11.18
N ASP A 236 14.53 -18.01 -11.23
CA ASP A 236 14.05 -19.20 -10.54
C ASP A 236 13.93 -18.96 -9.01
N GLY A 237 12.80 -19.39 -8.45
CA GLY A 237 12.45 -19.20 -7.03
C GLY A 237 12.00 -17.79 -6.66
N TRP A 238 11.82 -16.88 -7.64
CA TRP A 238 11.24 -15.57 -7.41
C TRP A 238 9.74 -15.58 -7.68
N GLU A 239 9.03 -14.80 -6.88
CA GLU A 239 7.59 -14.64 -6.96
C GLU A 239 7.23 -13.15 -6.91
N THR A 240 6.08 -12.79 -7.50
CA THR A 240 5.52 -11.45 -7.33
C THR A 240 5.01 -11.28 -5.92
N GLY A 241 5.62 -10.37 -5.17
CA GLY A 241 5.29 -10.08 -3.77
C GLY A 241 4.10 -9.14 -3.62
N GLY A 242 3.96 -8.16 -4.51
CA GLY A 242 2.86 -7.21 -4.47
C GLY A 242 2.85 -6.25 -5.64
N VAL A 243 1.77 -5.49 -5.74
CA VAL A 243 1.56 -4.47 -6.76
C VAL A 243 1.00 -3.21 -6.15
N THR A 244 1.44 -2.05 -6.63
CA THR A 244 0.96 -0.74 -6.20
C THR A 244 0.59 0.10 -7.41
N ILE A 245 -0.60 0.69 -7.40
CA ILE A 245 -1.01 1.75 -8.32
C ILE A 245 -1.11 3.02 -7.48
N SER A 246 -0.42 4.08 -7.89
CA SER A 246 -0.45 5.36 -7.18
C SER A 246 -0.37 6.55 -8.13
N GLY A 247 -0.82 7.71 -7.68
CA GLY A 247 -0.65 8.98 -8.40
C GLY A 247 -1.58 10.08 -7.91
N PRO A 248 -1.32 11.34 -8.28
CA PRO A 248 -2.26 12.44 -8.06
C PRO A 248 -3.41 12.53 -9.08
N SER A 249 -3.34 11.84 -10.23
CA SER A 249 -4.40 11.84 -11.25
C SER A 249 -4.24 10.70 -12.25
N ALA A 250 -5.27 10.46 -13.08
CA ALA A 250 -5.19 9.49 -14.18
C ALA A 250 -4.16 9.87 -15.27
N ALA A 251 -3.71 11.13 -15.32
CA ALA A 251 -2.65 11.59 -16.22
C ALA A 251 -1.23 11.46 -15.62
N ALA A 252 -1.14 11.35 -14.29
CA ALA A 252 0.11 11.32 -13.55
C ALA A 252 0.12 10.11 -12.60
N TRP A 253 0.06 8.91 -13.17
CA TRP A 253 0.07 7.66 -12.42
C TRP A 253 1.42 6.94 -12.51
N ARG A 254 1.62 6.07 -11.52
CA ARG A 254 2.72 5.13 -11.37
C ARG A 254 2.12 3.77 -11.01
N TYR A 255 2.68 2.74 -11.61
CA TYR A 255 2.41 1.36 -11.27
C TYR A 255 3.72 0.71 -10.86
N GLU A 256 3.71 -0.11 -9.82
CA GLU A 256 4.88 -0.79 -9.29
C GLU A 256 4.56 -2.26 -9.02
N ILE A 257 5.44 -3.15 -9.46
CA ILE A 257 5.44 -4.57 -9.07
C ILE A 257 6.68 -4.79 -8.23
N THR A 258 6.52 -5.41 -7.07
CA THR A 258 7.65 -5.98 -6.33
C THR A 258 7.68 -7.48 -6.53
N ALA A 259 8.88 -8.02 -6.74
CA ALA A 259 9.12 -9.45 -6.80
C ALA A 259 10.44 -9.77 -6.09
N GLY A 260 10.56 -10.99 -5.61
CA GLY A 260 11.74 -11.42 -4.87
C GLY A 260 11.63 -12.88 -4.48
N ARG A 261 12.65 -13.37 -3.78
CA ARG A 261 12.57 -14.69 -3.16
C ARG A 261 11.71 -14.60 -1.91
N SER A 262 10.66 -15.43 -1.86
CA SER A 262 9.93 -15.64 -0.61
C SER A 262 10.93 -16.11 0.44
N PRO A 263 11.04 -15.43 1.60
CA PRO A 263 11.94 -15.87 2.65
C PRO A 263 11.46 -17.26 3.08
N VAL A 264 12.24 -18.29 2.77
CA VAL A 264 11.99 -19.63 3.29
C VAL A 264 12.03 -19.48 4.80
N ALA A 265 10.92 -19.78 5.47
CA ALA A 265 10.81 -19.67 6.91
C ALA A 265 11.82 -20.63 7.54
N SER A 266 13.03 -20.15 7.82
CA SER A 266 14.05 -20.92 8.51
C SER A 266 13.52 -21.19 9.92
N PRO A 267 13.34 -22.47 10.32
CA PRO A 267 12.86 -22.82 11.65
C PRO A 267 14.00 -22.62 12.65
N GLY A 268 14.26 -21.37 13.04
CA GLY A 268 15.29 -21.04 14.01
C GLY A 268 15.24 -19.57 14.45
N PRO A 269 15.53 -19.26 15.72
CA PRO A 269 15.60 -17.89 16.24
C PRO A 269 16.87 -17.14 15.80
N GLU A 270 17.77 -17.78 15.05
CA GLU A 270 18.93 -17.11 14.48
C GLU A 270 18.47 -16.12 13.42
N LYS A 271 18.79 -14.84 13.62
CA LYS A 271 18.59 -13.78 12.64
C LYS A 271 19.41 -14.10 11.39
N SER A 272 18.81 -14.88 10.49
CA SER A 272 19.23 -14.97 9.10
C SER A 272 19.34 -13.53 8.59
N VAL A 273 20.56 -13.08 8.32
CA VAL A 273 20.79 -11.97 7.41
C VAL A 273 20.28 -12.47 6.07
N ALA A 274 18.98 -12.33 5.84
CA ALA A 274 18.34 -12.83 4.64
C ALA A 274 18.99 -12.11 3.47
N ASP A 275 19.58 -12.87 2.54
CA ASP A 275 19.94 -12.36 1.23
C ASP A 275 18.67 -11.82 0.58
N SER A 276 18.43 -10.51 0.73
CA SER A 276 17.23 -9.82 0.25
C SER A 276 17.36 -9.58 -1.24
N SER A 277 17.32 -10.64 -2.04
CA SER A 277 17.24 -10.50 -3.49
C SER A 277 15.82 -10.08 -3.89
N SER A 278 15.70 -8.91 -4.49
CA SER A 278 14.41 -8.32 -4.88
C SER A 278 14.52 -7.46 -6.13
N VAL A 279 13.39 -7.24 -6.80
CA VAL A 279 13.24 -6.34 -7.93
C VAL A 279 11.94 -5.56 -7.76
N SER A 280 12.01 -4.25 -7.99
CA SER A 280 10.88 -3.38 -8.20
C SER A 280 10.83 -2.99 -9.68
N VAL A 281 9.67 -3.17 -10.31
CA VAL A 281 9.39 -2.78 -11.69
C VAL A 281 8.33 -1.70 -11.68
N VAL A 282 8.74 -0.47 -11.99
CA VAL A 282 7.90 0.72 -11.99
C VAL A 282 7.59 1.15 -13.40
N VAL A 283 6.32 1.33 -13.74
CA VAL A 283 5.86 1.91 -15.01
C VAL A 283 5.06 3.17 -14.72
N GLY A 284 5.41 4.28 -15.37
CA GLY A 284 4.73 5.55 -15.17
C GLY A 284 5.24 6.64 -16.11
N THR A 285 4.94 7.89 -15.78
CA THR A 285 5.40 9.08 -16.52
C THR A 285 6.65 9.72 -15.92
N VAL A 286 7.10 9.22 -14.77
CA VAL A 286 8.29 9.72 -14.05
C VAL A 286 9.20 8.56 -13.65
N THR A 287 10.49 8.83 -13.51
CA THR A 287 11.49 7.87 -13.02
C THR A 287 12.28 8.52 -11.88
N GLU A 288 12.51 7.74 -10.83
CA GLU A 288 13.38 8.11 -9.70
C GLU A 288 14.82 7.62 -9.91
N ALA A 289 15.10 6.94 -11.03
CA ALA A 289 16.44 6.46 -11.31
C ALA A 289 17.40 7.65 -11.55
N PRO A 290 18.66 7.56 -11.09
CA PRO A 290 19.68 8.59 -11.33
C PRO A 290 19.77 9.00 -12.80
N ALA A 291 20.15 10.23 -13.09
CA ALA A 291 20.40 10.69 -14.46
C ALA A 291 21.63 10.00 -15.09
N GLY A 292 21.72 9.99 -16.43
CA GLY A 292 22.85 9.39 -17.15
C GLY A 292 22.83 7.86 -17.21
N GLY A 293 24.00 7.24 -17.28
CA GLY A 293 24.17 5.78 -17.40
C GLY A 293 24.59 5.32 -18.79
N GLU A 294 25.02 4.06 -18.86
CA GLU A 294 25.34 3.40 -20.12
C GLU A 294 24.08 3.29 -20.99
N LYS A 295 24.18 3.63 -22.28
CA LYS A 295 23.06 3.51 -23.23
C LYS A 295 22.99 2.08 -23.75
N LEU A 296 21.79 1.52 -23.76
CA LEU A 296 21.51 0.17 -24.26
C LEU A 296 20.17 0.11 -24.99
N THR A 297 19.77 -1.07 -25.44
CA THR A 297 18.44 -1.28 -26.05
C THR A 297 17.77 -2.50 -25.46
N VAL A 298 16.44 -2.45 -25.29
CA VAL A 298 15.60 -3.55 -24.79
C VAL A 298 14.46 -3.74 -25.77
N ARG A 299 14.41 -4.88 -26.48
CA ARG A 299 13.47 -5.11 -27.61
C ARG A 299 13.38 -3.93 -28.59
N GLY A 300 14.54 -3.37 -28.96
CA GLY A 300 14.64 -2.23 -29.89
C GLY A 300 14.23 -0.87 -29.31
N ARG A 301 13.84 -0.80 -28.03
CA ARG A 301 13.54 0.47 -27.34
C ARG A 301 14.80 1.06 -26.72
N PRO A 302 14.99 2.39 -26.76
CA PRO A 302 16.07 3.05 -26.04
C PRO A 302 16.01 2.73 -24.55
N ALA A 303 17.15 2.39 -23.98
CA ALA A 303 17.27 2.13 -22.56
C ALA A 303 18.60 2.67 -22.01
N ARG A 304 18.70 2.75 -20.69
CA ARG A 304 19.92 3.13 -19.98
C ARG A 304 20.10 2.34 -18.69
N HIS A 305 21.35 2.15 -18.30
CA HIS A 305 21.78 1.56 -17.03
C HIS A 305 22.44 2.64 -16.17
N PRO A 306 21.66 3.38 -15.35
CA PRO A 306 22.21 4.40 -14.46
C PRO A 306 23.07 3.77 -13.37
N VAL A 307 24.20 4.40 -13.07
CA VAL A 307 25.03 4.07 -11.92
C VAL A 307 24.73 5.07 -10.82
N ARG A 308 24.39 4.54 -9.65
CA ARG A 308 24.14 5.36 -8.47
C ARG A 308 25.49 5.74 -7.84
N THR A 309 25.79 7.04 -7.81
CA THR A 309 27.07 7.57 -7.29
C THR A 309 26.97 8.13 -5.87
N ASP A 310 25.76 8.33 -5.36
CA ASP A 310 25.49 9.01 -4.08
C ASP A 310 25.48 8.08 -2.86
N ALA A 311 25.47 6.75 -3.06
CA ALA A 311 25.50 5.78 -1.97
C ALA A 311 26.34 4.55 -2.35
N ALA A 312 27.65 4.74 -2.29
CA ALA A 312 28.62 3.67 -2.46
C ALA A 312 28.34 2.51 -1.48
N GLY A 313 28.27 1.28 -2.00
CA GLY A 313 28.08 0.06 -1.21
C GLY A 313 26.69 -0.55 -1.26
N HIS A 314 25.67 0.16 -1.77
CA HIS A 314 24.37 -0.47 -2.05
C HIS A 314 24.40 -1.06 -3.47
N GLY A 315 24.46 -2.39 -3.56
CA GLY A 315 24.51 -3.15 -4.82
C GLY A 315 23.19 -3.16 -5.60
N LEU A 316 22.59 -1.99 -5.79
CA LEU A 316 21.38 -1.84 -6.60
C LEU A 316 21.74 -1.77 -8.08
N THR A 317 21.12 -2.64 -8.87
CA THR A 317 21.17 -2.61 -10.33
C THR A 317 19.94 -1.86 -10.85
N TYR A 318 20.14 -0.87 -11.73
CA TYR A 318 19.06 -0.11 -12.35
C TYR A 318 18.94 -0.39 -13.84
N LEU A 319 17.73 -0.37 -14.38
CA LEU A 319 17.48 -0.34 -15.81
C LEU A 319 16.31 0.59 -16.09
N VAL A 320 16.47 1.54 -17.00
CA VAL A 320 15.40 2.45 -17.41
C VAL A 320 15.15 2.25 -18.90
N VAL A 321 13.92 1.91 -19.27
CA VAL A 321 13.48 1.70 -20.65
C VAL A 321 12.49 2.78 -21.05
N ASP A 322 12.76 3.47 -22.16
CA ASP A 322 11.83 4.40 -22.78
C ASP A 322 10.71 3.60 -23.47
N LEU A 323 9.47 3.79 -23.02
CA LEU A 323 8.30 3.12 -23.59
C LEU A 323 7.63 3.94 -24.70
N GLY A 324 8.15 5.14 -24.98
CA GLY A 324 7.57 6.13 -25.89
C GLY A 324 6.47 6.97 -25.23
N GLN A 325 6.13 8.09 -25.87
CA GLN A 325 5.06 9.00 -25.44
C GLN A 325 5.17 9.49 -23.99
N GLY A 326 6.39 9.68 -23.49
CA GLY A 326 6.64 10.13 -22.13
C GLY A 326 6.41 9.06 -21.04
N ARG A 327 6.21 7.79 -21.42
CA ARG A 327 6.16 6.65 -20.49
C ARG A 327 7.53 6.03 -20.33
N VAL A 328 7.86 5.64 -19.12
CA VAL A 328 9.12 4.96 -18.78
C VAL A 328 8.84 3.72 -17.93
N MET A 329 9.69 2.70 -18.09
CA MET A 329 9.77 1.56 -17.18
C MET A 329 11.10 1.62 -16.46
N THR A 330 11.07 1.70 -15.13
CA THR A 330 12.24 1.68 -14.26
C THR A 330 12.27 0.35 -13.52
N LEU A 331 13.33 -0.42 -13.69
CA LEU A 331 13.61 -1.59 -12.90
C LEU A 331 14.74 -1.25 -11.92
N THR A 332 14.57 -1.64 -10.67
CA THR A 332 15.58 -1.53 -9.62
C THR A 332 15.62 -2.84 -8.87
N GLY A 333 16.80 -3.43 -8.71
CA GLY A 333 16.90 -4.67 -7.94
C GLY A 333 18.18 -4.80 -7.15
N GLU A 334 18.09 -5.61 -6.09
CA GLU A 334 19.17 -5.98 -5.19
C GLU A 334 19.51 -7.46 -5.42
N GLY A 335 20.80 -7.79 -5.50
CA GLY A 335 21.24 -9.17 -5.74
C GLY A 335 20.85 -9.75 -7.11
N ILE A 336 20.58 -8.88 -8.10
CA ILE A 336 20.16 -9.27 -9.45
C ILE A 336 21.04 -8.60 -10.51
N THR A 337 21.30 -9.30 -11.61
CA THR A 337 22.20 -8.80 -12.67
C THR A 337 21.46 -7.89 -13.65
N LEU A 338 22.21 -7.08 -14.41
CA LEU A 338 21.65 -6.30 -15.51
C LEU A 338 21.02 -7.20 -16.59
N GLY A 339 21.58 -8.39 -16.83
CA GLY A 339 21.02 -9.36 -17.78
C GLY A 339 19.63 -9.86 -17.36
N ASP A 340 19.44 -10.11 -16.07
CA ASP A 340 18.13 -10.50 -15.53
C ASP A 340 17.12 -9.35 -15.62
N LEU A 341 17.53 -8.12 -15.26
CA LEU A 341 16.65 -6.95 -15.42
C LEU A 341 16.23 -6.73 -16.87
N THR A 342 17.17 -6.87 -17.81
CA THR A 342 16.87 -6.82 -19.25
C THR A 342 15.85 -7.89 -19.60
N ARG A 343 16.06 -9.15 -19.21
CA ARG A 343 15.12 -10.24 -19.52
C ARG A 343 13.73 -10.03 -18.93
N ILE A 344 13.62 -9.51 -17.69
CA ILE A 344 12.34 -9.12 -17.08
C ILE A 344 11.66 -8.04 -17.92
N ALA A 345 12.40 -6.99 -18.29
CA ALA A 345 11.90 -5.87 -19.09
C ALA A 345 11.43 -6.32 -20.48
N GLU A 346 12.15 -7.25 -21.12
CA GLU A 346 11.75 -7.81 -22.41
C GLU A 346 10.46 -8.62 -22.30
N GLN A 347 10.30 -9.42 -21.25
CA GLN A 347 9.13 -10.29 -21.06
C GLN A 347 7.97 -9.60 -20.33
N ALA A 348 8.08 -8.32 -19.99
CA ALA A 348 6.98 -7.55 -19.41
C ALA A 348 5.87 -7.33 -20.46
N ALA A 349 4.68 -7.83 -20.17
CA ALA A 349 3.49 -7.49 -20.92
C ALA A 349 3.01 -6.11 -20.46
N LEU A 350 3.25 -5.11 -21.30
CA LEU A 350 2.85 -3.73 -21.07
C LEU A 350 1.50 -3.45 -21.70
N PRO A 351 0.70 -2.55 -21.13
CA PRO A 351 -0.56 -2.17 -21.74
C PRO A 351 -0.27 -1.36 -23.01
N PRO A 352 -1.15 -1.45 -24.03
CA PRO A 352 -0.95 -0.76 -25.30
C PRO A 352 -0.77 0.75 -25.10
N ILE A 353 -0.10 1.37 -26.07
CA ILE A 353 0.08 2.82 -26.09
C ILE A 353 -1.31 3.49 -26.12
N GLY A 354 -1.51 4.54 -25.31
CA GLY A 354 -2.81 5.18 -25.12
C GLY A 354 -3.78 4.45 -24.18
N PHE A 355 -3.35 3.34 -23.55
CA PHE A 355 -4.10 2.74 -22.46
C PHE A 355 -4.06 3.65 -21.23
N THR A 356 -5.14 4.40 -21.04
CA THR A 356 -5.55 4.84 -19.71
C THR A 356 -6.37 3.70 -19.14
N PRO A 357 -5.94 3.05 -18.03
CA PRO A 357 -6.78 2.04 -17.41
C PRO A 357 -8.12 2.71 -17.10
N LYS A 358 -9.21 2.21 -17.71
CA LYS A 358 -10.58 2.72 -17.46
C LYS A 358 -10.91 2.70 -15.96
N ASP A 359 -10.21 1.84 -15.24
CA ASP A 359 -10.27 1.67 -13.80
C ASP A 359 -9.46 2.71 -13.01
N LEU A 360 -8.80 3.71 -13.62
CA LEU A 360 -8.13 4.80 -12.90
C LEU A 360 -9.04 5.98 -12.56
N GLY A 361 -10.33 5.93 -12.88
CA GLY A 361 -11.26 7.04 -12.58
C GLY A 361 -11.30 7.43 -11.10
N TRP A 362 -10.88 6.55 -10.19
CA TRP A 362 -10.74 6.87 -8.76
C TRP A 362 -9.62 7.86 -8.43
N LEU A 363 -8.68 8.10 -9.34
CA LEU A 363 -7.61 9.09 -9.18
C LEU A 363 -8.06 10.53 -9.54
N ASP A 364 -9.22 10.70 -10.18
CA ASP A 364 -9.69 12.00 -10.68
C ASP A 364 -10.67 12.70 -9.72
N HIS A 365 -10.70 12.30 -8.44
CA HIS A 365 -11.67 12.76 -7.43
C HIS A 365 -11.06 13.62 -6.33
#